data_AF-A0A3D3LFV7-F1
#
_entry.id   AF-A0A3D3LFV7-F1
#
_cell.length_a   1.000
_cell.length_b   1.000
_cell.length_c   1.000
_cell.angle_alpha   90.00
_cell.angle_beta   90.00
_cell.angle_gamma   90.00
#
_symmetry.space_group_name_H-M   'P 1'
#
loop_
_entity.id
_entity.type
_entity.pdbx_description
1 polymer ?
#
loop_
_entity_poly.entity_id
_entity_poly.type
_entity_poly.pdbx_seq_one_letter_code
_entity_poly.pdbx_strand_id
1 'polypeptide(L)'
;HDFIHGPLARTLAEANAEAGGPEMPYLGSLVAFSAFDIAVHDAFGNLLGVDVYSTYGPDFMSRDLSAYLEPEAGSGLSFAGLYPQDFLAREAPSKLPVWHLVGGVDALEEADLTGGEPQDGHPLLLADWIRQDGLKCLKVKLRGNDAAWDYERMVRAGRIGLPLGVRWLSSDFNCTVRDPAYVNEINDRLLRDEPEIYARTLYVEQPFPHDLEANQIDVRSVSARKPLFLDESAHDWEFVRLGRRLGWSGVALKTCKTQTGALLSLCWARAHGMPLMVQDLTNPMLAIIPHVRLAAHAGTIQGVECNAMQFYPEASVIEERVHPWLYRRREGMVDFSTLRGPGFGCRVEEIARVLPEPAAVAG
;
A
#
# COMPACT_ATOMS: atom_id res chain seq x y z
N HIS A 1 7.95 -14.54 10.21
CA HIS A 1 8.24 -13.72 11.40
C HIS A 1 9.68 -13.91 11.86
N ASP A 2 10.04 -15.10 12.35
CA ASP A 2 11.36 -15.34 12.97
C ASP A 2 12.54 -15.08 12.02
N PHE A 3 12.37 -15.35 10.71
CA PHE A 3 13.36 -14.98 9.70
C PHE A 3 13.59 -13.47 9.61
N ILE A 4 12.50 -12.68 9.59
CA ILE A 4 12.50 -11.22 9.44
C ILE A 4 13.18 -10.54 10.63
N HIS A 5 12.87 -10.98 11.85
CA HIS A 5 13.43 -10.40 13.09
C HIS A 5 14.77 -11.01 13.54
N GLY A 6 15.23 -12.10 12.91
CA GLY A 6 16.47 -12.79 13.30
C GLY A 6 17.48 -12.86 12.15
N PRO A 7 17.48 -13.94 11.34
CA PRO A 7 18.40 -14.14 10.22
C PRO A 7 18.54 -12.95 9.27
N LEU A 8 17.44 -12.30 8.86
CA LEU A 8 17.48 -11.24 7.84
C LEU A 8 18.37 -10.06 8.25
N ALA A 9 18.26 -9.60 9.49
CA ALA A 9 19.07 -8.50 10.00
C ALA A 9 20.57 -8.85 10.00
N ARG A 10 20.92 -10.09 10.36
CA ARG A 10 22.31 -10.57 10.31
C ARG A 10 22.82 -10.65 8.87
N THR A 11 22.05 -11.26 7.97
CA THR A 11 22.39 -11.37 6.55
C THR A 11 22.55 -9.99 5.90
N LEU A 12 21.71 -9.02 6.26
CA LEU A 12 21.85 -7.64 5.79
C LEU A 12 23.16 -7.02 6.26
N ALA A 13 23.50 -7.15 7.55
CA ALA A 13 24.74 -6.60 8.09
C ALA A 13 25.98 -7.22 7.43
N GLU A 14 25.98 -8.54 7.22
CA GLU A 14 27.04 -9.26 6.51
C GLU A 14 27.17 -8.79 5.06
N ALA A 15 26.05 -8.68 4.32
CA ALA A 15 26.04 -8.23 2.94
C ALA A 15 26.51 -6.77 2.78
N ASN A 16 26.09 -5.87 3.69
CA ASN A 16 26.55 -4.48 3.70
C ASN A 16 28.06 -4.39 3.99
N ALA A 17 28.56 -5.19 4.92
CA ALA A 17 29.99 -5.25 5.22
C ALA A 17 30.81 -5.77 4.03
N GLU A 18 30.32 -6.78 3.30
CA GLU A 18 30.97 -7.31 2.10
C GLU A 18 30.95 -6.31 0.93
N ALA A 19 29.84 -5.58 0.74
CA ALA A 19 29.71 -4.61 -0.35
C ALA A 19 30.68 -3.41 -0.22
N GLY A 20 31.05 -3.02 1.00
CA GLY A 20 32.05 -1.96 1.26
C GLY A 20 31.65 -0.56 0.78
N GLY A 21 30.37 -0.33 0.48
CA GLY A 21 29.80 0.92 -0.01
C GLY A 21 28.68 1.46 0.89
N PRO A 22 27.82 2.37 0.38
CA PRO A 22 26.64 2.82 1.13
C PRO A 22 25.76 1.63 1.54
N GLU A 23 25.38 1.60 2.82
CA GLU A 23 24.59 0.50 3.37
C GLU A 23 23.19 0.45 2.74
N MET A 24 22.75 -0.75 2.37
CA MET A 24 21.35 -0.98 2.05
C MET A 24 20.52 -0.84 3.34
N PRO A 25 19.48 0.01 3.35
CA PRO A 25 18.61 0.17 4.52
C PRO A 25 17.81 -1.12 4.77
N TYR A 26 17.36 -1.33 6.01
CA TYR A 26 16.54 -2.49 6.38
C TYR A 26 15.28 -2.61 5.52
N LEU A 27 14.64 -1.49 5.17
CA LEU A 27 13.50 -1.51 4.26
C LEU A 27 13.85 -2.09 2.88
N GLY A 28 15.06 -1.85 2.37
CA GLY A 28 15.55 -2.44 1.13
C GLY A 28 15.70 -3.97 1.21
N SER A 29 16.13 -4.48 2.38
CA SER A 29 16.23 -5.93 2.60
C SER A 29 14.85 -6.59 2.67
N LEU A 30 13.86 -5.92 3.27
CA LEU A 30 12.47 -6.36 3.25
C LEU A 30 11.91 -6.44 1.82
N VAL A 31 12.15 -5.43 0.99
CA VAL A 31 11.74 -5.46 -0.43
C VAL A 31 12.37 -6.64 -1.16
N ALA A 32 13.67 -6.87 -1.00
CA ALA A 32 14.35 -8.02 -1.61
C ALA A 32 13.80 -9.37 -1.10
N PHE A 33 13.49 -9.47 0.19
CA PHE A 33 12.96 -10.69 0.79
C PHE A 33 11.48 -10.94 0.45
N SER A 34 10.70 -9.90 0.17
CA SER A 34 9.25 -9.97 -0.02
C SER A 34 8.82 -11.00 -1.07
N ALA A 35 9.57 -11.14 -2.17
CA ALA A 35 9.27 -12.13 -3.21
C ALA A 35 9.37 -13.58 -2.68
N PHE A 36 10.36 -13.87 -1.83
CA PHE A 36 10.49 -15.18 -1.19
C PHE A 36 9.39 -15.41 -0.16
N ASP A 37 9.09 -14.41 0.66
CA ASP A 37 7.99 -14.46 1.64
C ASP A 37 6.66 -14.80 0.95
N ILE A 38 6.30 -14.06 -0.10
CA ILE A 38 5.11 -14.30 -0.93
C ILE A 38 5.14 -15.70 -1.56
N ALA A 39 6.26 -16.11 -2.15
CA ALA A 39 6.36 -17.42 -2.79
C ALA A 39 6.18 -18.58 -1.80
N VAL A 40 6.67 -18.45 -0.56
CA VAL A 40 6.47 -19.45 0.49
C VAL A 40 5.00 -19.54 0.88
N HIS A 41 4.30 -18.41 1.02
CA HIS A 41 2.85 -18.39 1.25
C HIS A 41 2.08 -19.08 0.11
N ASP A 42 2.42 -18.76 -1.15
CA ASP A 42 1.81 -19.37 -2.32
C ASP A 42 2.05 -20.88 -2.37
N ALA A 43 3.30 -21.30 -2.20
CA ALA A 43 3.72 -22.70 -2.21
C ALA A 43 3.03 -23.53 -1.14
N PHE A 44 2.81 -22.97 0.06
CA PHE A 44 2.10 -23.66 1.12
C PHE A 44 0.63 -23.91 0.77
N GLY A 45 -0.06 -22.92 0.21
CA GLY A 45 -1.42 -23.09 -0.30
C GLY A 45 -1.49 -24.11 -1.45
N ASN A 46 -0.54 -24.06 -2.38
CA ASN A 46 -0.40 -25.02 -3.47
C ASN A 46 -0.19 -26.45 -2.98
N LEU A 47 0.72 -26.65 -2.01
CA LEU A 47 0.98 -27.95 -1.40
C LEU A 47 -0.27 -28.58 -0.78
N LEU A 48 -1.09 -27.75 -0.13
CA LEU A 48 -2.31 -28.18 0.55
C LEU A 48 -3.54 -28.23 -0.37
N GLY A 49 -3.45 -27.72 -1.60
CA GLY A 49 -4.57 -27.65 -2.52
C GLY A 49 -5.68 -26.69 -2.09
N VAL A 50 -5.35 -25.66 -1.30
CA VAL A 50 -6.31 -24.67 -0.77
C VAL A 50 -5.90 -23.25 -1.07
N ASP A 51 -6.86 -22.33 -1.01
CA ASP A 51 -6.58 -20.89 -1.06
C ASP A 51 -5.69 -20.46 0.11
N VAL A 52 -4.70 -19.62 -0.17
CA VAL A 52 -3.70 -19.18 0.82
C VAL A 52 -4.33 -18.50 2.05
N TYR A 53 -5.41 -17.74 1.90
CA TYR A 53 -6.04 -17.08 3.05
C TYR A 53 -6.76 -18.05 3.99
N SER A 54 -7.12 -19.24 3.50
CA SER A 54 -7.66 -20.33 4.33
C SER A 54 -6.59 -21.01 5.20
N THR A 55 -5.30 -20.74 4.93
CA THR A 55 -4.18 -21.30 5.71
C THR A 55 -3.85 -20.48 6.95
N TYR A 56 -4.47 -19.31 7.14
CA TYR A 56 -4.15 -18.40 8.25
C TYR A 56 -4.99 -18.68 9.51
N GLY A 57 -5.15 -19.96 9.85
CA GLY A 57 -5.99 -20.45 10.94
C GLY A 57 -5.33 -21.56 11.77
N PRO A 58 -5.99 -22.01 12.85
CA PRO A 58 -5.46 -23.02 13.78
C PRO A 58 -5.19 -24.38 13.13
N ASP A 59 -5.88 -24.71 12.04
CA ASP A 59 -5.72 -25.98 11.34
C ASP A 59 -4.35 -26.09 10.62
N PHE A 60 -3.74 -24.94 10.30
CA PHE A 60 -2.52 -24.88 9.49
C PHE A 60 -1.36 -24.11 10.15
N MET A 61 -1.65 -23.22 11.11
CA MET A 61 -0.64 -22.48 11.85
C MET A 61 -0.32 -23.14 13.20
N SER A 62 0.97 -23.42 13.43
CA SER A 62 1.44 -24.09 14.67
C SER A 62 1.46 -23.21 15.92
N ARG A 63 1.33 -21.88 15.76
CA ARG A 63 1.33 -20.89 16.83
C ARG A 63 0.21 -19.88 16.58
N ASP A 64 -0.47 -19.48 17.65
CA ASP A 64 -1.43 -18.37 17.60
C ASP A 64 -0.71 -17.01 17.51
N LEU A 65 -1.48 -15.92 17.43
CA LEU A 65 -0.96 -14.57 17.31
C LEU A 65 -0.19 -14.09 18.56
N SER A 66 -0.41 -14.69 19.74
CA SER A 66 0.32 -14.30 20.96
C SER A 66 1.80 -14.68 20.90
N ALA A 67 2.21 -15.57 20.00
CA ALA A 67 3.61 -15.86 19.73
C ALA A 67 4.34 -14.79 18.92
N TYR A 68 3.61 -13.85 18.31
CA TYR A 68 4.15 -12.84 17.40
C TYR A 68 3.81 -11.40 17.82
N LEU A 69 2.68 -11.20 18.49
CA LEU A 69 2.12 -9.88 18.78
C LEU A 69 1.93 -9.67 20.28
N GLU A 70 2.18 -8.42 20.69
CA GLU A 70 1.79 -7.94 22.02
C GLU A 70 0.71 -6.87 21.91
N PRO A 71 -0.37 -6.95 22.72
CA PRO A 71 -1.36 -5.88 22.76
C PRO A 71 -0.78 -4.61 23.37
N GLU A 72 -1.40 -3.46 23.08
CA GLU A 72 -1.06 -2.21 23.77
C GLU A 72 -1.30 -2.36 25.28
N ALA A 73 -0.38 -1.85 26.09
CA ALA A 73 -0.44 -1.99 27.53
C ALA A 73 -1.71 -1.31 28.07
N GLY A 74 -2.46 -2.04 28.90
CA GLY A 74 -3.73 -1.53 29.46
C GLY A 74 -4.92 -1.53 28.50
N SER A 75 -4.79 -2.05 27.28
CA SER A 75 -5.91 -2.17 26.33
C SER A 75 -6.97 -3.21 26.73
N GLY A 76 -6.60 -4.19 27.56
CA GLY A 76 -7.45 -5.33 27.91
C GLY A 76 -7.59 -6.37 26.81
N LEU A 77 -6.88 -6.22 25.69
CA LEU A 77 -6.88 -7.14 24.56
C LEU A 77 -5.94 -8.33 24.82
N SER A 78 -6.21 -9.46 24.16
CA SER A 78 -5.34 -10.64 24.15
C SER A 78 -5.32 -11.24 22.75
N PHE A 79 -4.15 -11.70 22.31
CA PHE A 79 -3.97 -12.45 21.06
C PHE A 79 -3.92 -13.97 21.25
N ALA A 80 -4.08 -14.46 22.49
CA ALA A 80 -4.06 -15.89 22.79
C ALA A 80 -5.26 -16.60 22.15
N GLY A 81 -5.00 -17.69 21.45
CA GLY A 81 -5.99 -18.47 20.70
C GLY A 81 -6.55 -17.78 19.45
N LEU A 82 -6.01 -16.60 19.07
CA LEU A 82 -6.42 -15.88 17.85
C LEU A 82 -5.43 -16.11 16.72
N TYR A 83 -5.92 -16.06 15.49
CA TYR A 83 -5.19 -16.29 14.25
C TYR A 83 -5.50 -15.18 13.24
N PRO A 84 -4.67 -14.96 12.20
CA PRO A 84 -4.95 -13.88 11.26
C PRO A 84 -6.33 -13.96 10.63
N GLN A 85 -6.88 -15.16 10.38
CA GLN A 85 -8.25 -15.36 9.89
C GLN A 85 -9.32 -14.60 10.71
N ASP A 86 -9.10 -14.41 12.02
CA ASP A 86 -10.07 -13.77 12.92
C ASP A 86 -10.14 -12.24 12.71
N PHE A 87 -9.17 -11.69 11.98
CA PHE A 87 -9.07 -10.26 11.66
C PHE A 87 -9.31 -9.95 10.18
N LEU A 88 -9.46 -10.98 9.32
CA LEU A 88 -9.73 -10.79 7.90
C LEU A 88 -11.19 -10.41 7.66
N ALA A 89 -11.43 -9.74 6.53
CA ALA A 89 -12.78 -9.51 6.03
C ALA A 89 -13.49 -10.84 5.78
N ARG A 90 -14.71 -10.97 6.32
CA ARG A 90 -15.54 -12.16 6.17
C ARG A 90 -15.87 -12.48 4.70
N GLU A 91 -16.07 -11.44 3.90
CA GLU A 91 -16.30 -11.54 2.46
C GLU A 91 -15.26 -10.70 1.74
N ALA A 92 -14.30 -11.37 1.10
CA ALA A 92 -13.30 -10.72 0.28
C ALA A 92 -13.86 -10.50 -1.14
N PRO A 93 -14.03 -9.25 -1.61
CA PRO A 93 -14.54 -8.99 -2.94
C PRO A 93 -13.51 -9.39 -4.01
N SER A 94 -13.97 -9.67 -5.23
CA SER A 94 -13.09 -9.91 -6.39
C SER A 94 -12.85 -8.66 -7.23
N LYS A 95 -13.41 -7.51 -6.81
CA LYS A 95 -13.30 -6.21 -7.48
C LYS A 95 -13.03 -5.13 -6.45
N LEU A 96 -12.09 -4.25 -6.72
CA LEU A 96 -11.75 -3.15 -5.82
C LEU A 96 -11.61 -1.84 -6.60
N PRO A 97 -12.07 -0.71 -6.04
CA PRO A 97 -11.73 0.59 -6.59
C PRO A 97 -10.21 0.80 -6.50
N VAL A 98 -9.68 1.54 -7.47
CA VAL A 98 -8.25 1.83 -7.53
C VAL A 98 -7.98 3.28 -7.20
N TRP A 99 -6.98 3.51 -6.37
CA TRP A 99 -6.35 4.80 -6.19
C TRP A 99 -5.36 5.04 -7.31
N HIS A 100 -5.63 6.08 -8.11
CA HIS A 100 -4.71 6.57 -9.13
C HIS A 100 -3.77 7.60 -8.51
N LEU A 101 -2.47 7.45 -8.74
CA LEU A 101 -1.48 8.38 -8.23
C LEU A 101 -1.42 9.62 -9.12
N VAL A 102 -1.52 10.81 -8.53
CA VAL A 102 -1.25 12.09 -9.16
C VAL A 102 0.10 12.56 -8.64
N GLY A 103 1.16 12.26 -9.39
CA GLY A 103 2.55 12.55 -9.05
C GLY A 103 2.84 14.05 -8.95
N GLY A 104 3.93 14.42 -8.27
CA GLY A 104 4.28 15.83 -8.06
C GLY A 104 4.71 16.58 -9.33
N VAL A 105 5.01 15.85 -10.40
CA VAL A 105 5.42 16.39 -11.70
C VAL A 105 4.39 16.12 -12.81
N ASP A 106 3.29 15.44 -12.49
CA ASP A 106 2.28 15.10 -13.49
C ASP A 106 1.55 16.38 -13.94
N ALA A 107 1.33 16.51 -15.24
CA ALA A 107 0.53 17.58 -15.79
C ALA A 107 -0.95 17.36 -15.40
N LEU A 108 -1.56 18.35 -14.75
CA LEU A 108 -3.00 18.31 -14.48
C LEU A 108 -3.78 18.84 -15.68
N GLU A 109 -3.27 19.90 -16.28
CA GLU A 109 -3.89 20.65 -17.37
C GLU A 109 -2.84 21.04 -18.42
N GLU A 110 -3.28 21.50 -19.60
CA GLU A 110 -2.40 21.86 -20.71
C GLU A 110 -1.31 22.88 -20.34
N ALA A 111 -1.62 23.79 -19.41
CA ALA A 111 -0.67 24.80 -18.94
C ALA A 111 0.52 24.23 -18.15
N ASP A 112 0.42 22.99 -17.67
CA ASP A 112 1.52 22.28 -16.99
C ASP A 112 2.47 21.59 -17.99
N LEU A 113 2.11 21.51 -19.27
CA LEU A 113 2.92 20.86 -20.30
C LEU A 113 4.16 21.70 -20.64
N THR A 114 5.27 21.00 -20.84
CA THR A 114 6.60 21.55 -21.10
C THR A 114 7.10 21.27 -22.52
N GLY A 115 6.45 20.34 -23.23
CA GLY A 115 6.86 19.83 -24.53
C GLY A 115 7.85 18.66 -24.46
N GLY A 116 8.26 18.24 -23.26
CA GLY A 116 9.15 17.08 -23.02
C GLY A 116 8.41 15.79 -22.68
N GLU A 117 7.08 15.78 -22.77
CA GLU A 117 6.24 14.66 -22.38
C GLU A 117 6.42 13.44 -23.30
N PRO A 118 6.28 12.21 -22.78
CA PRO A 118 6.40 11.00 -23.58
C PRO A 118 5.32 10.91 -24.66
N GLN A 119 5.67 10.32 -25.80
CA GLN A 119 4.75 10.02 -26.90
C GLN A 119 4.48 8.50 -26.97
N ASP A 120 4.11 7.92 -25.83
CA ASP A 120 3.87 6.48 -25.66
C ASP A 120 2.40 6.08 -25.85
N GLY A 121 1.50 7.05 -26.07
CA GLY A 121 0.08 6.82 -26.29
C GLY A 121 -0.76 6.77 -25.02
N HIS A 122 -0.15 6.94 -23.84
CA HIS A 122 -0.89 7.11 -22.59
C HIS A 122 -1.35 8.56 -22.39
N PRO A 123 -2.42 8.79 -21.60
CA PRO A 123 -2.84 10.15 -21.27
C PRO A 123 -1.74 10.95 -20.56
N LEU A 124 -1.67 12.24 -20.87
CA LEU A 124 -0.75 13.16 -20.18
C LEU A 124 -1.47 13.95 -19.08
N LEU A 125 -2.71 14.36 -19.33
CA LEU A 125 -3.48 15.22 -18.45
C LEU A 125 -4.36 14.41 -17.50
N LEU A 126 -4.54 14.91 -16.28
CA LEU A 126 -5.36 14.25 -15.26
C LEU A 126 -6.80 14.00 -15.75
N ALA A 127 -7.41 14.97 -16.45
CA ALA A 127 -8.77 14.82 -16.96
C ALA A 127 -8.92 13.65 -17.94
N ASP A 128 -7.88 13.39 -18.74
CA ASP A 128 -7.90 12.32 -19.73
C ASP A 128 -7.70 10.95 -19.09
N TRP A 129 -6.82 10.86 -18.09
CA TRP A 129 -6.73 9.68 -17.22
C TRP A 129 -8.07 9.34 -16.55
N ILE A 130 -8.75 10.34 -15.99
CA ILE A 130 -10.05 10.14 -15.33
C ILE A 130 -11.08 9.59 -16.31
N ARG A 131 -11.16 10.15 -17.52
CA ARG A 131 -12.12 9.71 -18.54
C ARG A 131 -11.80 8.33 -19.09
N GLN A 132 -10.53 8.06 -19.39
CA GLN A 132 -10.09 6.80 -19.99
C GLN A 132 -10.32 5.62 -19.03
N ASP A 133 -9.87 5.76 -17.78
CA ASP A 133 -9.87 4.66 -16.82
C ASP A 133 -11.13 4.65 -15.94
N GLY A 134 -11.95 5.71 -16.00
CA GLY A 134 -13.15 5.88 -15.20
C GLY A 134 -12.86 6.16 -13.72
N LEU A 135 -11.72 6.78 -13.41
CA LEU A 135 -11.15 6.92 -12.06
C LEU A 135 -12.15 7.47 -11.04
N LYS A 136 -12.11 6.89 -9.83
CA LYS A 136 -12.97 7.29 -8.69
C LYS A 136 -12.20 7.77 -7.47
N CYS A 137 -10.91 7.45 -7.37
CA CYS A 137 -10.07 7.82 -6.24
C CYS A 137 -8.72 8.33 -6.75
N LEU A 138 -8.27 9.49 -6.26
CA LEU A 138 -6.98 10.08 -6.60
C LEU A 138 -6.12 10.23 -5.34
N LYS A 139 -4.87 9.78 -5.39
CA LYS A 139 -3.85 10.08 -4.38
C LYS A 139 -2.94 11.18 -4.89
N VAL A 140 -2.98 12.34 -4.26
CA VAL A 140 -2.24 13.54 -4.69
C VAL A 140 -0.92 13.62 -3.93
N LYS A 141 0.20 13.47 -4.67
CA LYS A 141 1.56 13.66 -4.12
C LYS A 141 1.84 15.16 -3.92
N LEU A 142 2.37 15.47 -2.75
CA LEU A 142 2.66 16.79 -2.23
C LEU A 142 4.14 16.91 -1.86
N ARG A 143 4.68 18.13 -1.85
CA ARG A 143 6.10 18.37 -1.56
C ARG A 143 6.40 18.33 -0.06
N GLY A 144 5.48 18.83 0.77
CA GLY A 144 5.63 18.94 2.23
C GLY A 144 6.58 20.04 2.70
N ASN A 145 7.06 20.89 1.80
CA ASN A 145 7.96 22.01 2.10
C ASN A 145 7.59 23.33 1.38
N ASP A 146 6.45 23.36 0.69
CA ASP A 146 5.94 24.49 -0.08
C ASP A 146 4.40 24.51 0.06
N ALA A 147 3.94 25.16 1.14
CA ALA A 147 2.52 25.11 1.53
C ALA A 147 1.58 25.71 0.49
N ALA A 148 2.06 26.72 -0.26
CA ALA A 148 1.29 27.34 -1.32
C ALA A 148 1.12 26.38 -2.50
N TRP A 149 2.21 25.71 -2.91
CA TRP A 149 2.16 24.71 -3.97
C TRP A 149 1.32 23.50 -3.55
N ASP A 150 1.48 22.99 -2.33
CA ASP A 150 0.76 21.81 -1.84
C ASP A 150 -0.75 22.05 -1.78
N TYR A 151 -1.14 23.22 -1.25
CA TYR A 151 -2.53 23.63 -1.22
C TYR A 151 -3.10 23.74 -2.65
N GLU A 152 -2.42 24.45 -3.54
CA GLU A 152 -2.89 24.63 -4.92
C GLU A 152 -2.99 23.30 -5.67
N ARG A 153 -2.04 22.38 -5.44
CA ARG A 153 -2.06 21.04 -6.04
C ARG A 153 -3.33 20.27 -5.65
N MET A 154 -3.71 20.30 -4.37
CA MET A 154 -4.96 19.69 -3.89
C MET A 154 -6.19 20.34 -4.51
N VAL A 155 -6.22 21.68 -4.58
CA VAL A 155 -7.35 22.43 -5.14
C VAL A 155 -7.52 22.11 -6.63
N ARG A 156 -6.46 22.16 -7.42
CA ARG A 156 -6.50 21.86 -8.86
C ARG A 156 -6.93 20.42 -9.12
N ALA A 157 -6.33 19.45 -8.44
CA ALA A 157 -6.71 18.05 -8.58
C ALA A 157 -8.19 17.81 -8.22
N GLY A 158 -8.70 18.44 -7.16
CA GLY A 158 -10.10 18.37 -6.78
C GLY A 158 -11.03 19.03 -7.81
N ARG A 159 -10.72 20.26 -8.24
CA ARG A 159 -11.55 20.99 -9.22
C ARG A 159 -11.63 20.29 -10.59
N ILE A 160 -10.59 19.57 -10.99
CA ILE A 160 -10.60 18.73 -12.20
C ILE A 160 -11.35 17.42 -11.93
N GLY A 161 -11.02 16.74 -10.84
CA GLY A 161 -11.48 15.38 -10.56
C GLY A 161 -12.97 15.29 -10.22
N LEU A 162 -13.45 16.13 -9.31
CA LEU A 162 -14.79 16.00 -8.74
C LEU A 162 -15.91 16.13 -9.79
N PRO A 163 -15.88 17.12 -10.71
CA PRO A 163 -16.88 17.22 -11.77
C PRO A 163 -16.88 16.03 -12.74
N LEU A 164 -15.74 15.34 -12.88
CA LEU A 164 -15.58 14.14 -13.70
C LEU A 164 -15.95 12.85 -12.96
N GLY A 165 -16.46 12.96 -11.73
CA GLY A 165 -16.99 11.85 -10.94
C GLY A 165 -15.96 11.13 -10.08
N VAL A 166 -14.79 11.73 -9.83
CA VAL A 166 -13.91 11.34 -8.72
C VAL A 166 -14.65 11.55 -7.41
N ARG A 167 -14.62 10.55 -6.53
CA ARG A 167 -15.35 10.56 -5.25
C ARG A 167 -14.45 10.93 -4.09
N TRP A 168 -13.20 10.48 -4.12
CA TRP A 168 -12.26 10.57 -3.01
C TRP A 168 -10.90 11.05 -3.47
N LEU A 169 -10.28 11.85 -2.61
CA LEU A 169 -8.91 12.32 -2.70
C LEU A 169 -8.13 11.81 -1.47
N SER A 170 -6.82 11.70 -1.58
CA SER A 170 -5.91 11.63 -0.44
C SER A 170 -4.71 12.53 -0.70
N SER A 171 -4.11 13.05 0.38
CA SER A 171 -2.92 13.90 0.32
C SER A 171 -1.72 13.15 0.88
N ASP A 172 -0.61 13.13 0.16
CA ASP A 172 0.59 12.37 0.50
C ASP A 172 1.82 13.28 0.41
N PHE A 173 2.47 13.54 1.53
CA PHE A 173 3.40 14.67 1.72
C PHE A 173 4.89 14.27 1.68
N ASN A 174 5.21 13.10 1.12
CA ASN A 174 6.59 12.70 0.83
C ASN A 174 7.55 12.69 2.04
N CYS A 175 7.07 12.48 3.27
CA CYS A 175 7.88 12.40 4.50
C CYS A 175 8.74 13.64 4.84
N THR A 176 8.49 14.82 4.26
CA THR A 176 9.39 15.99 4.44
C THR A 176 8.94 16.96 5.52
N VAL A 177 7.68 16.88 5.98
CA VAL A 177 7.10 17.81 6.95
C VAL A 177 7.69 17.56 8.33
N ARG A 178 8.06 18.62 9.05
CA ARG A 178 8.62 18.52 10.42
C ARG A 178 7.71 19.00 11.53
N ASP A 179 6.68 19.78 11.19
CA ASP A 179 5.76 20.39 12.14
C ASP A 179 4.30 20.05 11.73
N PRO A 180 3.51 19.42 12.62
CA PRO A 180 2.08 19.19 12.40
C PRO A 180 1.28 20.44 11.99
N ALA A 181 1.71 21.64 12.40
CA ALA A 181 1.08 22.90 12.01
C ALA A 181 1.00 23.07 10.49
N TYR A 182 2.00 22.60 9.73
CA TYR A 182 2.01 22.66 8.27
C TYR A 182 0.81 21.93 7.65
N VAL A 183 0.59 20.68 8.09
CA VAL A 183 -0.52 19.84 7.60
C VAL A 183 -1.87 20.36 8.10
N ASN A 184 -1.90 20.85 9.36
CA ASN A 184 -3.10 21.45 9.94
C ASN A 184 -3.56 22.67 9.15
N GLU A 185 -2.64 23.57 8.80
CA GLU A 185 -2.96 24.81 8.07
C GLU A 185 -3.53 24.52 6.68
N ILE A 186 -2.96 23.57 5.94
CA ILE A 186 -3.48 23.15 4.63
C ILE A 186 -4.89 22.58 4.77
N ASN A 187 -5.11 21.68 5.74
CA ASN A 187 -6.42 21.09 5.99
C ASN A 187 -7.46 22.13 6.44
N ASP A 188 -7.10 23.03 7.35
CA ASP A 188 -7.97 24.09 7.85
C ASP A 188 -8.32 25.07 6.74
N ARG A 189 -7.37 25.36 5.85
CA ARG A 189 -7.60 26.22 4.68
C ARG A 189 -8.52 25.53 3.68
N LEU A 190 -8.30 24.26 3.35
CA LEU A 190 -9.22 23.50 2.50
C LEU A 190 -10.62 23.47 3.09
N LEU A 191 -10.77 23.27 4.41
CA LEU A 191 -12.09 23.30 5.06
C LEU A 191 -12.80 24.64 4.91
N ARG A 192 -12.08 25.77 5.00
CA ARG A 192 -12.66 27.11 4.86
C ARG A 192 -12.98 27.48 3.42
N ASP A 193 -12.03 27.25 2.53
CA ASP A 193 -12.03 27.83 1.18
C ASP A 193 -12.58 26.84 0.14
N GLU A 194 -12.39 25.53 0.36
CA GLU A 194 -12.74 24.44 -0.56
C GLU A 194 -13.42 23.27 0.19
N PRO A 195 -14.55 23.50 0.91
CA PRO A 195 -15.11 22.55 1.86
C PRO A 195 -15.48 21.19 1.24
N GLU A 196 -15.84 21.15 -0.04
CA GLU A 196 -16.10 19.88 -0.74
C GLU A 196 -14.80 19.09 -0.97
N ILE A 197 -13.72 19.75 -1.37
CA ILE A 197 -12.40 19.10 -1.54
C ILE A 197 -11.94 18.58 -0.19
N TYR A 198 -12.04 19.40 0.87
CA TYR A 198 -11.75 18.94 2.24
C TYR A 198 -12.59 17.71 2.59
N ALA A 199 -13.90 17.75 2.41
CA ALA A 199 -14.79 16.63 2.76
C ALA A 199 -14.43 15.34 1.99
N ARG A 200 -13.98 15.46 0.73
CA ARG A 200 -13.59 14.34 -0.13
C ARG A 200 -12.12 13.92 0.01
N THR A 201 -11.28 14.70 0.68
CA THR A 201 -9.97 14.22 1.15
C THR A 201 -10.20 13.20 2.27
N LEU A 202 -10.14 11.92 1.93
CA LEU A 202 -10.51 10.81 2.80
C LEU A 202 -9.49 10.62 3.94
N TYR A 203 -8.21 10.74 3.61
CA TYR A 203 -7.12 10.58 4.56
C TYR A 203 -5.87 11.37 4.13
N VAL A 204 -4.98 11.60 5.10
CA VAL A 204 -3.63 12.12 4.93
C VAL A 204 -2.63 10.98 5.08
N GLU A 205 -1.64 10.91 4.20
CA GLU A 205 -0.61 9.88 4.15
C GLU A 205 0.76 10.47 4.51
N GLN A 206 1.45 9.76 5.43
CA GLN A 206 2.85 9.93 5.80
C GLN A 206 3.49 11.31 5.49
N PRO A 207 3.11 12.38 6.20
CA PRO A 207 3.75 13.68 6.02
C PRO A 207 5.10 13.81 6.69
N PHE A 208 5.32 13.08 7.78
CA PHE A 208 6.49 13.19 8.64
C PHE A 208 7.58 12.18 8.27
N PRO A 209 8.85 12.40 8.68
CA PRO A 209 9.95 11.48 8.43
C PRO A 209 9.61 10.03 8.78
N HIS A 210 10.06 9.10 7.93
CA HIS A 210 9.74 7.68 8.07
C HIS A 210 10.36 7.04 9.32
N ASP A 211 11.51 7.52 9.77
CA ASP A 211 12.16 7.07 11.01
C ASP A 211 11.38 7.61 12.23
N LEU A 212 10.41 6.81 12.67
CA LEU A 212 9.50 7.17 13.75
C LEU A 212 10.16 7.17 15.13
N GLU A 213 11.20 6.36 15.33
CA GLU A 213 11.95 6.32 16.59
C GLU A 213 12.76 7.59 16.79
N ALA A 214 13.43 8.07 15.73
CA ALA A 214 14.16 9.34 15.76
C ALA A 214 13.23 10.56 15.75
N ASN A 215 12.00 10.43 15.22
CA ASN A 215 11.08 11.54 15.00
C ASN A 215 9.70 11.30 15.65
N GLN A 216 9.68 11.20 16.98
CA GLN A 216 8.46 10.98 17.77
C GLN A 216 7.59 12.24 17.90
N ILE A 217 7.07 12.72 16.77
CA ILE A 217 6.20 13.90 16.69
C ILE A 217 4.79 13.55 17.20
N ASP A 218 4.19 14.39 18.06
CA ASP A 218 2.76 14.26 18.38
C ASP A 218 1.91 14.76 17.21
N VAL A 219 1.20 13.83 16.56
CA VAL A 219 0.41 14.09 15.36
C VAL A 219 -1.09 14.11 15.62
N ARG A 220 -1.53 14.08 16.89
CA ARG A 220 -2.96 14.04 17.26
C ARG A 220 -3.75 15.21 16.68
N SER A 221 -3.14 16.38 16.55
CA SER A 221 -3.80 17.54 15.93
C SER A 221 -4.19 17.30 14.48
N VAL A 222 -3.37 16.53 13.74
CA VAL A 222 -3.65 16.18 12.34
C VAL A 222 -4.76 15.14 12.29
N SER A 223 -4.65 14.09 13.11
CA SER A 223 -5.66 13.03 13.21
C SER A 223 -7.04 13.52 13.66
N ALA A 224 -7.10 14.62 14.42
CA ALA A 224 -8.34 15.28 14.80
C ALA A 224 -9.07 15.93 13.61
N ARG A 225 -8.36 16.21 12.51
CA ARG A 225 -8.93 16.79 11.27
C ARG A 225 -9.25 15.70 10.26
N LYS A 226 -8.31 14.80 10.01
CA LYS A 226 -8.41 13.75 9.00
C LYS A 226 -7.73 12.48 9.48
N PRO A 227 -8.24 11.29 9.12
CA PRO A 227 -7.49 10.05 9.31
C PRO A 227 -6.07 10.20 8.77
N LEU A 228 -5.08 9.85 9.59
CA LEU A 228 -3.66 9.96 9.28
C LEU A 228 -3.04 8.56 9.24
N PHE A 229 -2.51 8.19 8.07
CA PHE A 229 -2.03 6.85 7.77
C PHE A 229 -0.50 6.79 7.78
N LEU A 230 0.03 5.87 8.59
CA LEU A 230 1.43 5.46 8.54
C LEU A 230 1.69 4.67 7.27
N ASP A 231 2.74 5.00 6.52
CA ASP A 231 3.20 4.21 5.38
C ASP A 231 4.68 3.83 5.55
N GLU A 232 5.63 4.68 5.17
CA GLU A 232 7.06 4.36 5.21
C GLU A 232 7.53 4.02 6.63
N SER A 233 6.89 4.61 7.65
CA SER A 233 7.14 4.28 9.07
C SER A 233 6.61 2.91 9.49
N ALA A 234 5.57 2.37 8.85
CA ALA A 234 4.92 1.11 9.24
C ALA A 234 5.50 -0.09 8.47
N HIS A 235 6.70 -0.53 8.86
CA HIS A 235 7.31 -1.73 8.28
C HIS A 235 7.12 -3.01 9.13
N ASP A 236 6.77 -2.86 10.41
CA ASP A 236 6.24 -3.93 11.27
C ASP A 236 5.13 -3.42 12.21
N TRP A 237 4.58 -4.31 13.03
CA TRP A 237 3.49 -3.99 13.96
C TRP A 237 3.95 -3.18 15.18
N GLU A 238 5.24 -3.23 15.55
CA GLU A 238 5.78 -2.48 16.68
C GLU A 238 5.85 -0.99 16.34
N PHE A 239 6.21 -0.65 15.11
CA PHE A 239 6.12 0.72 14.60
C PHE A 239 4.67 1.19 14.46
N VAL A 240 3.74 0.30 14.12
CA VAL A 240 2.29 0.63 14.16
C VAL A 240 1.87 0.97 15.59
N ARG A 241 2.29 0.18 16.58
CA ARG A 241 2.04 0.44 18.01
C ARG A 241 2.61 1.79 18.44
N LEU A 242 3.87 2.07 18.10
CA LEU A 242 4.50 3.36 18.39
C LEU A 242 3.76 4.52 17.73
N GLY A 243 3.41 4.40 16.45
CA GLY A 243 2.69 5.45 15.73
C GLY A 243 1.30 5.70 16.33
N ARG A 244 0.58 4.65 16.73
CA ARG A 244 -0.69 4.82 17.46
C ARG A 244 -0.52 5.66 18.73
N ARG A 245 0.56 5.44 19.50
CA ARG A 245 0.86 6.25 20.70
C ARG A 245 1.20 7.70 20.39
N LEU A 246 1.71 7.99 19.19
CA LEU A 246 2.00 9.34 18.72
C LEU A 246 0.78 10.06 18.11
N GLY A 247 -0.34 9.35 17.93
CA GLY A 247 -1.59 9.91 17.43
C GLY A 247 -1.91 9.53 15.99
N TRP A 248 -1.11 8.70 15.33
CA TRP A 248 -1.46 8.15 14.01
C TRP A 248 -2.71 7.29 14.14
N SER A 249 -3.62 7.39 13.16
CA SER A 249 -4.94 6.78 13.27
C SER A 249 -5.19 5.63 12.30
N GLY A 250 -4.36 5.45 11.27
CA GLY A 250 -4.49 4.38 10.28
C GLY A 250 -3.14 3.82 9.84
N VAL A 251 -3.16 2.73 9.08
CA VAL A 251 -1.97 2.03 8.61
C VAL A 251 -2.08 1.68 7.14
N ALA A 252 -1.03 1.97 6.38
CA ALA A 252 -0.83 1.46 5.04
C ALA A 252 -0.09 0.12 5.09
N LEU A 253 -0.66 -0.90 4.46
CA LEU A 253 -0.09 -2.23 4.33
C LEU A 253 0.47 -2.40 2.92
N LYS A 254 1.61 -3.08 2.80
CA LYS A 254 2.28 -3.32 1.52
C LYS A 254 2.86 -4.73 1.47
N THR A 255 2.50 -5.51 0.46
CA THR A 255 3.05 -6.85 0.24
C THR A 255 4.52 -6.80 -0.20
N CYS A 256 4.93 -5.72 -0.86
CA CYS A 256 6.32 -5.47 -1.25
C CYS A 256 7.25 -5.20 -0.06
N LYS A 257 6.73 -5.03 1.17
CA LYS A 257 7.54 -5.12 2.40
C LYS A 257 7.66 -6.57 2.82
N THR A 258 6.52 -7.24 3.05
CA THR A 258 6.33 -8.70 3.14
C THR A 258 4.82 -8.97 3.27
N GLN A 259 4.34 -10.14 2.84
CA GLN A 259 2.99 -10.62 3.15
C GLN A 259 2.86 -10.90 4.66
N THR A 260 3.88 -11.53 5.26
CA THR A 260 3.94 -11.80 6.71
C THR A 260 3.79 -10.51 7.53
N GLY A 261 4.62 -9.50 7.27
CA GLY A 261 4.58 -8.23 8.01
C GLY A 261 3.25 -7.50 7.83
N ALA A 262 2.71 -7.50 6.61
CA ALA A 262 1.40 -6.92 6.34
C ALA A 262 0.27 -7.60 7.13
N LEU A 263 0.25 -8.94 7.23
CA LEU A 263 -0.76 -9.67 7.99
C LEU A 263 -0.65 -9.42 9.50
N LEU A 264 0.57 -9.37 10.05
CA LEU A 264 0.77 -9.10 11.47
C LEU A 264 0.35 -7.66 11.83
N SER A 265 0.74 -6.68 11.01
CA SER A 265 0.30 -5.29 11.15
C SER A 265 -1.21 -5.14 10.99
N LEU A 266 -1.83 -5.87 10.05
CA LEU A 266 -3.29 -5.93 9.88
C LEU A 266 -3.97 -6.39 11.19
N CYS A 267 -3.54 -7.53 11.74
CA CYS A 267 -4.14 -8.09 12.95
C CYS A 267 -4.02 -7.13 14.13
N TRP A 268 -2.81 -6.57 14.32
CA TRP A 268 -2.57 -5.63 15.41
C TRP A 268 -3.41 -4.36 15.25
N ALA A 269 -3.40 -3.73 14.07
CA ALA A 269 -4.16 -2.53 13.78
C ALA A 269 -5.68 -2.73 13.95
N ARG A 270 -6.23 -3.84 13.44
CA ARG A 270 -7.65 -4.18 13.58
C ARG A 270 -8.05 -4.36 15.04
N ALA A 271 -7.25 -5.09 15.82
CA ALA A 271 -7.50 -5.28 17.26
C ALA A 271 -7.57 -3.94 18.01
N HIS A 272 -6.83 -2.93 17.55
CA HIS A 272 -6.75 -1.60 18.15
C HIS A 272 -7.61 -0.54 17.46
N GLY A 273 -8.53 -0.94 16.56
CA GLY A 273 -9.51 -0.07 15.91
C GLY A 273 -8.94 0.86 14.85
N MET A 274 -7.77 0.57 14.30
CA MET A 274 -7.15 1.39 13.26
C MET A 274 -7.62 0.94 11.87
N PRO A 275 -8.16 1.84 11.01
CA PRO A 275 -8.43 1.54 9.62
C PRO A 275 -7.15 1.22 8.84
N LEU A 276 -7.33 0.46 7.77
CA LEU A 276 -6.28 -0.08 6.93
C LEU A 276 -6.44 0.39 5.49
N MET A 277 -5.32 0.69 4.84
CA MET A 277 -5.25 0.98 3.41
C MET A 277 -4.19 0.08 2.79
N VAL A 278 -4.46 -0.58 1.68
CA VAL A 278 -3.45 -1.40 1.00
C VAL A 278 -2.84 -0.60 -0.14
N GLN A 279 -1.54 -0.36 -0.04
CA GLN A 279 -0.80 0.58 -0.88
C GLN A 279 0.35 -0.07 -1.63
N ASP A 280 0.76 0.56 -2.72
CA ASP A 280 1.69 -0.03 -3.67
C ASP A 280 3.11 0.53 -3.51
N LEU A 281 4.11 -0.22 -3.98
CA LEU A 281 5.43 0.31 -4.37
C LEU A 281 5.70 -0.04 -5.83
N THR A 282 4.64 -0.01 -6.63
CA THR A 282 4.58 -0.51 -8.00
C THR A 282 4.78 -2.01 -8.10
N ASN A 283 3.67 -2.75 -8.10
CA ASN A 283 3.62 -4.21 -8.18
C ASN A 283 3.23 -4.68 -9.60
N PRO A 284 4.14 -4.82 -10.57
CA PRO A 284 3.85 -5.38 -11.90
C PRO A 284 3.83 -6.91 -11.90
N MET A 285 3.47 -7.51 -13.04
CA MET A 285 3.51 -8.96 -13.27
C MET A 285 2.75 -9.70 -12.16
N LEU A 286 3.33 -10.77 -11.59
CA LEU A 286 2.70 -11.54 -10.52
C LEU A 286 2.58 -10.75 -9.21
N ALA A 287 3.35 -9.69 -8.98
CA ALA A 287 3.36 -8.98 -7.70
C ALA A 287 2.03 -8.30 -7.36
N ILE A 288 1.21 -7.94 -8.37
CA ILE A 288 -0.12 -7.35 -8.14
C ILE A 288 -1.09 -8.35 -7.50
N ILE A 289 -0.88 -9.66 -7.72
CA ILE A 289 -1.81 -10.71 -7.31
C ILE A 289 -1.91 -10.80 -5.78
N PRO A 290 -0.82 -11.05 -5.02
CA PRO A 290 -0.89 -11.04 -3.56
C PRO A 290 -1.33 -9.68 -3.01
N HIS A 291 -0.98 -8.59 -3.70
CA HIS A 291 -1.34 -7.23 -3.32
C HIS A 291 -2.86 -6.96 -3.32
N VAL A 292 -3.56 -7.27 -4.42
CA VAL A 292 -5.02 -7.10 -4.48
C VAL A 292 -5.77 -8.12 -3.61
N ARG A 293 -5.20 -9.33 -3.46
CA ARG A 293 -5.74 -10.33 -2.54
C ARG A 293 -5.64 -9.84 -1.09
N LEU A 294 -4.51 -9.25 -0.69
CA LEU A 294 -4.36 -8.62 0.63
C LEU A 294 -5.36 -7.50 0.80
N ALA A 295 -5.53 -6.62 -0.18
CA ALA A 295 -6.51 -5.55 -0.12
C ALA A 295 -7.95 -6.05 0.11
N ALA A 296 -8.35 -7.11 -0.60
CA ALA A 296 -9.67 -7.71 -0.48
C ALA A 296 -9.90 -8.30 0.92
N HIS A 297 -8.93 -9.06 1.43
CA HIS A 297 -9.03 -9.71 2.74
C HIS A 297 -8.74 -8.77 3.91
N ALA A 298 -8.03 -7.66 3.70
CA ALA A 298 -7.78 -6.65 4.72
C ALA A 298 -9.01 -5.80 4.99
N GLY A 299 -9.99 -5.73 4.08
CA GLY A 299 -11.11 -4.78 4.18
C GLY A 299 -10.63 -3.33 4.12
N THR A 300 -9.74 -3.06 3.17
CA THR A 300 -9.08 -1.76 2.92
C THR A 300 -10.09 -0.62 2.74
N ILE A 301 -9.74 0.59 3.21
CA ILE A 301 -10.59 1.77 3.03
C ILE A 301 -10.64 2.18 1.57
N GLN A 302 -11.83 2.07 0.97
CA GLN A 302 -12.11 2.61 -0.36
C GLN A 302 -11.16 2.10 -1.47
N GLY A 303 -10.76 0.84 -1.39
CA GLY A 303 -10.04 0.14 -2.45
C GLY A 303 -8.52 0.04 -2.24
N VAL A 304 -7.78 -0.08 -3.33
CA VAL A 304 -6.36 -0.44 -3.35
C VAL A 304 -5.58 0.52 -4.24
N GLU A 305 -4.35 0.84 -3.88
CA GLU A 305 -3.47 1.52 -4.82
C GLU A 305 -2.85 0.52 -5.79
N CYS A 306 -2.91 0.75 -7.09
CA CYS A 306 -2.25 -0.10 -8.09
C CYS A 306 -1.63 0.79 -9.16
N ASN A 307 -0.38 1.19 -9.01
CA ASN A 307 0.24 2.21 -9.86
C ASN A 307 1.13 1.63 -10.97
N ALA A 308 1.31 0.30 -11.05
CA ALA A 308 2.05 -0.38 -12.12
C ALA A 308 1.53 -0.07 -13.53
N MET A 309 0.22 0.15 -13.70
CA MET A 309 -0.35 0.54 -15.00
C MET A 309 0.04 1.97 -15.43
N GLN A 310 0.49 2.80 -14.50
CA GLN A 310 0.97 4.16 -14.78
C GLN A 310 2.46 4.15 -15.09
N PHE A 311 3.25 3.39 -14.32
CA PHE A 311 4.71 3.43 -14.39
C PHE A 311 5.35 2.34 -15.26
N TYR A 312 4.71 1.17 -15.35
CA TYR A 312 5.17 0.03 -16.15
C TYR A 312 4.01 -0.61 -16.93
N PRO A 313 3.28 0.15 -17.77
CA PRO A 313 2.07 -0.34 -18.45
C PRO A 313 2.32 -1.61 -19.27
N GLU A 314 3.51 -1.76 -19.86
CA GLU A 314 3.85 -2.91 -20.69
C GLU A 314 4.42 -4.11 -19.90
N ALA A 315 4.82 -3.93 -18.64
CA ALA A 315 5.53 -4.98 -17.90
C ALA A 315 4.69 -6.25 -17.70
N SER A 316 3.35 -6.13 -17.71
CA SER A 316 2.42 -7.21 -17.35
C SER A 316 1.61 -7.75 -18.54
N VAL A 317 1.97 -7.41 -19.78
CA VAL A 317 1.19 -7.79 -20.98
C VAL A 317 1.04 -9.30 -21.18
N ILE A 318 1.93 -10.11 -20.59
CA ILE A 318 1.86 -11.56 -20.67
C ILE A 318 0.83 -12.09 -19.67
N GLU A 319 0.89 -11.63 -18.42
CA GLU A 319 -0.07 -11.96 -17.35
C GLU A 319 -1.48 -11.46 -17.68
N GLU A 320 -1.58 -10.30 -18.33
CA GLU A 320 -2.85 -9.70 -18.77
C GLU A 320 -3.65 -10.63 -19.69
N ARG A 321 -2.99 -11.47 -20.50
CA ARG A 321 -3.70 -12.44 -21.36
C ARG A 321 -4.51 -13.45 -20.55
N VAL A 322 -4.10 -13.70 -19.30
CA VAL A 322 -4.74 -14.65 -18.38
C VAL A 322 -5.69 -13.93 -17.40
N HIS A 323 -5.34 -12.71 -17.00
CA HIS A 323 -6.06 -11.89 -16.02
C HIS A 323 -6.33 -10.46 -16.54
N PRO A 324 -7.08 -10.29 -17.64
CA PRO A 324 -7.14 -9.01 -18.37
C PRO A 324 -7.63 -7.84 -17.53
N TRP A 325 -8.56 -8.09 -16.60
CA TRP A 325 -9.16 -7.04 -15.77
C TRP A 325 -8.38 -6.71 -14.49
N LEU A 326 -7.32 -7.47 -14.18
CA LEU A 326 -6.41 -7.16 -13.09
C LEU A 326 -5.36 -6.12 -13.53
N TYR A 327 -4.99 -6.13 -14.82
CA TYR A 327 -3.97 -5.25 -15.38
C TYR A 327 -4.53 -4.09 -16.20
N ARG A 328 -5.85 -3.96 -16.29
CA ARG A 328 -6.53 -2.79 -16.86
C ARG A 328 -7.58 -2.24 -15.92
N ARG A 329 -7.53 -0.94 -15.68
CA ARG A 329 -8.59 -0.23 -14.96
C ARG A 329 -9.81 -0.07 -15.85
N ARG A 330 -10.98 -0.36 -15.29
CA ARG A 330 -12.29 -0.08 -15.90
C ARG A 330 -13.22 0.44 -14.85
N GLU A 331 -13.88 1.56 -15.14
CA GLU A 331 -14.80 2.23 -14.19
C GLU A 331 -14.12 2.55 -12.85
N GLY A 332 -12.80 2.79 -12.88
CA GLY A 332 -11.98 3.06 -11.71
C GLY A 332 -11.73 1.84 -10.82
N MET A 333 -11.88 0.63 -11.34
CA MET A 333 -11.75 -0.63 -10.60
C MET A 333 -10.70 -1.56 -11.23
N VAL A 334 -10.15 -2.46 -10.42
CA VAL A 334 -9.51 -3.71 -10.87
C VAL A 334 -10.41 -4.88 -10.54
N ASP A 335 -10.41 -5.90 -11.40
CA ASP A 335 -11.15 -7.14 -11.25
C ASP A 335 -10.22 -8.34 -11.35
N PHE A 336 -10.15 -9.10 -10.26
CA PHE A 336 -9.32 -10.28 -10.10
C PHE A 336 -10.15 -11.54 -9.91
N SER A 337 -11.39 -11.57 -10.42
CA SER A 337 -12.25 -12.76 -10.42
C SER A 337 -11.70 -13.93 -11.23
N THR A 338 -10.66 -13.69 -12.03
CA THR A 338 -9.96 -14.72 -12.80
C THR A 338 -8.94 -15.50 -11.99
N LEU A 339 -8.57 -15.01 -10.79
CA LEU A 339 -7.78 -15.76 -9.81
C LEU A 339 -8.62 -16.91 -9.25
N ARG A 340 -8.07 -18.12 -9.26
CA ARG A 340 -8.74 -19.33 -8.78
C ARG A 340 -7.73 -20.43 -8.49
N GLY A 341 -8.17 -21.42 -7.71
CA GLY A 341 -7.33 -22.55 -7.35
C GLY A 341 -6.50 -22.29 -6.10
N PRO A 342 -5.51 -23.14 -5.82
CA PRO A 342 -4.73 -23.06 -4.59
C PRO A 342 -3.70 -21.93 -4.60
N GLY A 343 -3.08 -21.69 -3.44
CA GLY A 343 -2.15 -20.58 -3.25
C GLY A 343 -2.85 -19.24 -3.39
N PHE A 344 -2.24 -18.28 -4.06
CA PHE A 344 -2.89 -17.02 -4.44
C PHE A 344 -3.78 -17.14 -5.68
N GLY A 345 -3.86 -18.32 -6.30
CA GLY A 345 -4.65 -18.55 -7.52
C GLY A 345 -4.03 -17.93 -8.77
N CYS A 346 -2.69 -17.82 -8.80
CA CYS A 346 -1.91 -17.12 -9.82
C CYS A 346 -2.04 -17.71 -11.23
N ARG A 347 -2.36 -19.01 -11.37
CA ARG A 347 -2.42 -19.72 -12.67
C ARG A 347 -1.14 -19.57 -13.50
N VAL A 348 0.02 -19.69 -12.85
CA VAL A 348 1.35 -19.51 -13.49
C VAL A 348 1.52 -20.38 -14.73
N GLU A 349 1.03 -21.63 -14.70
CA GLU A 349 1.10 -22.55 -15.85
C GLU A 349 0.33 -22.08 -17.09
N GLU A 350 -0.64 -21.16 -16.92
CA GLU A 350 -1.38 -20.55 -18.03
C GLU A 350 -0.70 -19.27 -18.54
N ILE A 351 0.25 -18.73 -17.77
CA ILE A 351 0.99 -17.51 -18.10
C ILE A 351 2.23 -17.90 -18.89
N ALA A 352 2.20 -17.64 -20.20
CA ALA A 352 3.29 -17.99 -21.13
C ALA A 352 4.53 -17.06 -21.02
N ARG A 353 4.93 -16.66 -19.81
CA ARG A 353 6.13 -15.85 -19.58
C ARG A 353 7.35 -16.75 -19.54
N VAL A 354 8.30 -16.47 -20.43
CA VAL A 354 9.61 -17.12 -20.42
C VAL A 354 10.47 -16.44 -19.35
N LEU A 355 10.84 -17.19 -18.31
CA LEU A 355 11.77 -16.74 -17.27
C LEU A 355 13.21 -16.99 -17.73
N PRO A 356 14.19 -16.18 -17.25
CA PRO A 356 15.60 -16.50 -17.43
C PRO A 356 15.96 -17.79 -16.67
N GLU A 357 17.16 -18.32 -16.96
CA GLU A 357 17.71 -19.41 -16.16
C GLU A 357 17.72 -19.05 -14.66
N PRO A 358 17.36 -19.97 -13.77
CA PRO A 358 17.33 -19.70 -12.34
C PRO A 358 18.70 -19.25 -11.83
N ALA A 359 18.73 -18.11 -11.12
CA ALA A 359 19.94 -17.65 -10.45
C ALA A 359 20.35 -18.57 -9.27
N ALA A 360 19.38 -19.31 -8.71
CA ALA A 360 19.58 -20.33 -7.70
C ALA A 360 18.43 -21.36 -7.75
N VAL A 361 18.72 -22.59 -7.34
CA VAL A 361 17.72 -23.65 -7.13
C VAL A 361 17.92 -24.18 -5.71
N ALA A 362 16.85 -24.17 -4.91
CA ALA A 362 16.86 -24.66 -3.54
C ALA A 362 15.66 -25.57 -3.32
N GLY A 363 15.89 -26.73 -2.71
CA GLY A 363 14.90 -27.80 -2.53
C GLY A 363 15.56 -29.13 -2.25
#